data_AF-A0A7S1C8G4-F1
#
_entry.id   AF-A0A7S1C8G4-F1
#
_cell.length_a   1.000
_cell.length_b   1.000
_cell.length_c   1.000
_cell.angle_alpha   90.00
_cell.angle_beta   90.00
_cell.angle_gamma   90.00
#
_symmetry.space_group_name_H-M   'P 1'
#
loop_
_entity.id
_entity.type
_entity.pdbx_description
1 polymer ?
#
loop_
_entity_poly.entity_id
_entity_poly.type
_entity_poly.pdbx_seq_one_letter_code
_entity_poly.pdbx_strand_id
1 'polypeptide(L)'
;PTPPVSGTKSSDVESMAGDVIQHGWLTKSNPKGKYWKKRWCVLKADVLQYWESREDSEGDGGKPKGTVDLSAANLLMGPGEKLSIAKCPTEHVFRLAEGQRVYYFCAADHNELTAWCGALLVTTSGGMYDDSAFFN
;
A
#
# COMPACT_ATOMS: atom_id res chain seq x y z
N PRO A 1 19.28 -20.83 37.98
CA PRO A 1 19.58 -19.40 38.26
C PRO A 1 20.29 -18.79 37.04
N THR A 2 19.54 -18.02 36.25
CA THR A 2 19.99 -17.35 35.03
C THR A 2 20.77 -16.08 35.35
N PRO A 3 21.87 -15.76 34.64
CA PRO A 3 22.33 -14.38 34.54
C PRO A 3 21.45 -13.60 33.53
N PRO A 4 21.00 -12.37 33.85
CA PRO A 4 20.50 -11.43 32.88
C PRO A 4 21.58 -10.38 32.58
N VAL A 5 22.01 -10.26 31.32
CA VAL A 5 22.46 -8.99 30.72
C VAL A 5 22.99 -9.25 29.30
N SER A 6 22.44 -8.53 28.33
CA SER A 6 23.19 -7.64 27.42
C SER A 6 22.43 -7.49 26.11
N GLY A 7 22.03 -6.27 25.77
CA GLY A 7 21.53 -5.98 24.43
C GLY A 7 20.47 -4.91 24.28
N THR A 8 20.39 -3.90 25.17
CA THR A 8 19.81 -2.62 24.74
C THR A 8 20.73 -2.06 23.66
N LYS A 9 20.30 -2.11 22.41
CA LYS A 9 20.77 -1.20 21.36
C LYS A 9 19.57 -0.43 20.88
N SER A 10 19.41 0.77 21.43
CA SER A 10 18.81 1.89 20.73
C SER A 10 19.38 1.94 19.31
N SER A 11 18.49 2.03 18.34
CA SER A 11 18.77 2.67 17.08
C SER A 11 17.69 3.71 16.87
N ASP A 12 17.90 4.86 17.50
CA ASP A 12 17.36 6.14 17.06
C ASP A 12 17.71 6.33 15.58
N VAL A 13 16.71 6.16 14.71
CA VAL A 13 16.73 6.68 13.34
C VAL A 13 15.46 7.48 13.13
N GLU A 14 15.41 8.62 13.80
CA GLU A 14 14.50 9.69 13.40
C GLU A 14 15.05 10.29 12.09
N SER A 15 14.38 10.02 10.98
CA SER A 15 14.58 10.74 9.73
C SER A 15 13.28 10.85 8.94
N MET A 16 12.57 11.92 9.29
CA MET A 16 11.66 12.73 8.48
C MET A 16 10.92 12.03 7.34
N ALA A 17 9.78 11.45 7.71
CA ALA A 17 8.71 11.08 6.81
C ALA A 17 7.48 10.89 7.71
N GLY A 18 6.38 11.63 7.47
CA GLY A 18 5.19 11.60 8.33
C GLY A 18 4.82 10.19 8.78
N ASP A 19 4.42 10.07 10.05
CA ASP A 19 4.16 8.83 10.81
C ASP A 19 3.78 7.66 9.89
N VAL A 20 4.69 6.69 9.75
CA VAL A 20 4.44 5.52 8.89
C VAL A 20 3.39 4.66 9.58
N ILE A 21 2.20 4.59 8.99
CA ILE A 21 1.05 3.88 9.54
C ILE A 21 1.14 2.38 9.23
N GLN A 22 1.61 2.04 8.03
CA GLN A 22 1.74 0.64 7.59
C GLN A 22 2.85 0.52 6.54
N HIS A 23 3.58 -0.59 6.54
CA HIS A 23 4.54 -0.89 5.47
C HIS A 23 4.64 -2.39 5.21
N GLY A 24 4.94 -2.77 3.97
CA GLY A 24 5.03 -4.17 3.62
C GLY A 24 5.12 -4.43 2.13
N TRP A 25 5.29 -5.71 1.79
CA TRP A 25 5.34 -6.13 0.40
C TRP A 25 3.93 -6.33 -0.15
N LEU A 26 3.59 -5.59 -1.19
CA LEU A 26 2.34 -5.81 -1.93
C LEU A 26 2.62 -6.14 -3.38
N THR A 27 1.73 -6.92 -3.97
CA THR A 27 1.79 -7.19 -5.40
C THR A 27 0.97 -6.14 -6.12
N LYS A 28 1.64 -5.25 -6.86
CA LYS A 28 1.02 -4.15 -7.60
C LYS A 28 0.81 -4.52 -9.06
N SER A 29 -0.39 -4.26 -9.59
CA SER A 29 -0.62 -4.36 -11.03
C SER A 29 -0.35 -3.04 -11.75
N ASN A 30 -0.08 -3.13 -13.06
CA ASN A 30 -0.12 -1.96 -13.92
C ASN A 30 -1.57 -1.40 -14.01
N PRO A 31 -1.76 -0.15 -14.48
CA PRO A 31 -3.10 0.44 -14.60
C PRO A 31 -4.08 -0.34 -15.50
N LYS A 32 -3.56 -1.16 -16.42
CA LYS A 32 -4.32 -2.05 -17.32
C LYS A 32 -4.58 -3.44 -16.70
N GLY A 33 -4.18 -3.71 -15.45
CA GLY A 33 -4.41 -4.98 -14.76
C GLY A 33 -3.63 -6.19 -15.31
N LYS A 34 -2.72 -6.01 -16.26
CA LYS A 34 -2.14 -7.13 -17.06
C LYS A 34 -0.95 -7.84 -16.41
N TYR A 35 -0.20 -7.16 -15.55
CA TYR A 35 1.05 -7.68 -14.98
C TYR A 35 1.20 -7.24 -13.53
N TRP A 36 1.54 -8.21 -12.69
CA TRP A 36 1.68 -8.06 -11.25
C TRP A 36 3.17 -8.07 -10.89
N LYS A 37 3.62 -7.09 -10.09
CA LYS A 37 4.99 -6.99 -9.59
C LYS A 37 4.98 -6.72 -8.09
N LYS A 38 5.84 -7.44 -7.36
CA LYS A 38 6.06 -7.19 -5.94
C LYS A 38 6.74 -5.83 -5.74
N ARG A 39 6.20 -5.02 -4.83
CA ARG A 39 6.66 -3.66 -4.52
C ARG A 39 6.58 -3.44 -3.01
N TRP A 40 7.63 -2.86 -2.44
CA TRP A 40 7.63 -2.45 -1.05
C TRP A 40 6.78 -1.19 -0.93
N CYS A 41 5.67 -1.25 -0.23
CA CYS A 41 4.74 -0.14 -0.05
C CYS A 41 4.89 0.40 1.37
N VAL A 42 4.85 1.72 1.49
CA VAL A 42 4.85 2.44 2.76
C VAL A 42 3.68 3.41 2.73
N LEU A 43 2.79 3.24 3.67
CA LEU A 43 1.63 4.08 3.93
C LEU A 43 1.97 5.07 5.04
N LYS A 44 1.69 6.33 4.77
CA LYS A 44 1.78 7.45 5.71
C LYS A 44 0.42 8.12 5.81
N ALA A 45 0.30 9.12 6.68
CA ALA A 45 -0.96 9.84 6.96
C ALA A 45 -1.77 10.22 5.70
N ASP A 46 -1.14 10.83 4.71
CA ASP A 46 -1.84 11.35 3.52
C ASP A 46 -1.36 10.74 2.21
N VAL A 47 -0.44 9.76 2.26
CA VAL A 47 0.23 9.29 1.06
C VAL A 47 0.67 7.83 1.15
N LEU A 48 0.48 7.09 0.06
CA LEU A 48 1.04 5.75 -0.13
C LEU A 48 2.16 5.81 -1.16
N GLN A 49 3.37 5.45 -0.74
CA GLN A 49 4.54 5.41 -1.60
C GLN A 49 4.97 3.96 -1.81
N TYR A 50 5.57 3.66 -2.96
CA TYR A 50 6.08 2.32 -3.23
C TYR A 50 7.42 2.32 -3.96
N TRP A 51 8.26 1.34 -3.62
CA TRP A 51 9.60 1.14 -4.13
C TRP A 51 9.77 -0.25 -4.73
N GLU A 52 10.88 -0.43 -5.44
CA GLU A 52 11.26 -1.74 -5.98
C GLU A 52 11.73 -2.68 -4.87
N SER A 53 12.53 -2.14 -3.95
CA SER A 53 13.10 -2.85 -2.81
C SER A 53 12.87 -2.07 -1.52
N ARG A 54 12.95 -2.78 -0.39
CA ARG A 54 12.91 -2.17 0.95
C ARG A 54 14.08 -1.20 1.15
N GLU A 55 15.27 -1.56 0.70
CA GLU A 55 16.50 -0.76 0.85
C GLU A 55 16.37 0.61 0.17
N ASP A 56 15.68 0.69 -0.97
CA ASP A 56 15.38 1.97 -1.63
C ASP A 56 14.46 2.86 -0.79
N SER A 57 13.62 2.31 0.08
CA SER A 57 12.75 3.12 0.95
C SER A 57 13.47 3.70 2.16
N GLU A 58 14.54 3.03 2.62
CA GLU A 58 15.32 3.39 3.79
C GLU A 58 16.62 4.15 3.43
N GLY A 59 17.00 4.15 2.14
CA GLY A 59 18.22 4.79 1.64
C GLY A 59 18.04 6.24 1.20
N ASP A 60 19.08 7.06 1.43
CA ASP A 60 19.13 8.51 1.17
C ASP A 60 18.90 8.92 -0.31
N GLY A 61 19.04 7.97 -1.24
CA GLY A 61 18.91 8.20 -2.69
C GLY A 61 17.73 7.51 -3.38
N GLY A 62 16.90 6.75 -2.64
CA GLY A 62 15.88 5.89 -3.24
C GLY A 62 14.58 6.62 -3.56
N LYS A 63 14.43 7.03 -4.83
CA LYS A 63 13.18 7.66 -5.29
C LYS A 63 12.04 6.63 -5.33
N PRO A 64 10.85 6.95 -4.80
CA PRO A 64 9.70 6.07 -4.93
C PRO A 64 9.39 5.85 -6.40
N LYS A 65 9.08 4.61 -6.78
CA LYS A 65 8.62 4.28 -8.15
C LYS A 65 7.26 4.92 -8.44
N GLY A 66 6.51 5.23 -7.40
CA GLY A 66 5.34 6.08 -7.47
C GLY A 66 4.77 6.39 -6.10
N THR A 67 3.86 7.34 -6.12
CA THR A 67 3.22 7.93 -4.97
C THR A 67 1.73 8.03 -5.30
N VAL A 68 0.88 7.70 -4.34
CA VAL A 68 -0.57 7.81 -4.41
C VAL A 68 -0.98 8.77 -3.32
N ASP A 69 -1.57 9.90 -3.70
CA ASP A 69 -2.08 10.88 -2.75
C ASP A 69 -3.40 10.38 -2.15
N LEU A 70 -3.43 10.11 -0.85
CA LEU A 70 -4.59 9.55 -0.16
C LEU A 70 -5.61 10.60 0.24
N SER A 71 -5.21 11.88 0.26
CA SER A 71 -6.15 12.97 0.52
C SER A 71 -7.24 13.05 -0.55
N ALA A 72 -6.90 12.68 -1.79
CA ALA A 72 -7.81 12.63 -2.93
C ALA A 72 -8.02 11.22 -3.51
N ALA A 73 -7.44 10.17 -2.90
CA ALA A 73 -7.59 8.81 -3.39
C ALA A 73 -8.70 8.04 -2.70
N ASN A 74 -9.24 7.13 -3.50
CA ASN A 74 -10.42 6.39 -3.21
C ASN A 74 -10.17 4.90 -2.93
N LEU A 75 -10.32 4.41 -1.70
CA LEU A 75 -10.27 2.98 -1.39
C LEU A 75 -11.48 2.20 -1.93
N LEU A 76 -11.22 1.28 -2.87
CA LEU A 76 -12.20 0.37 -3.46
C LEU A 76 -11.78 -1.07 -3.17
N MET A 77 -12.69 -1.86 -2.61
CA MET A 77 -12.44 -3.27 -2.32
C MET A 77 -12.78 -4.19 -3.50
N GLY A 78 -12.11 -5.34 -3.56
CA GLY A 78 -12.42 -6.42 -4.49
C GLY A 78 -11.86 -6.24 -5.90
N PRO A 79 -11.94 -7.31 -6.74
CA PRO A 79 -11.66 -7.22 -8.16
C PRO A 79 -12.78 -6.38 -8.82
N GLY A 80 -12.43 -5.28 -9.48
CA GLY A 80 -13.43 -4.46 -10.17
C GLY A 80 -14.18 -5.27 -11.22
N GLU A 81 -15.46 -4.96 -11.46
CA GLU A 81 -16.34 -5.68 -12.40
C GLU A 81 -15.71 -5.88 -13.80
N LYS A 82 -14.88 -4.92 -14.24
CA LYS A 82 -14.22 -4.96 -15.55
C LYS A 82 -12.92 -5.77 -15.60
N LEU A 83 -12.45 -6.31 -14.49
CA LEU A 83 -11.23 -7.12 -14.45
C LEU A 83 -11.58 -8.54 -14.04
N SER A 84 -11.69 -9.41 -15.05
CA SER A 84 -11.09 -10.73 -14.90
C SER A 84 -9.61 -10.47 -14.66
N ILE A 85 -9.20 -10.43 -13.39
CA ILE A 85 -7.81 -10.19 -13.01
C ILE A 85 -7.02 -11.45 -13.39
N ALA A 86 -6.77 -11.62 -14.68
CA ALA A 86 -6.02 -12.75 -15.20
C ALA A 86 -4.63 -12.68 -14.56
N LYS A 87 -4.29 -13.72 -13.78
CA LYS A 87 -2.99 -13.89 -13.12
C LYS A 87 -2.75 -13.01 -11.88
N CYS A 88 -3.77 -12.54 -11.16
CA CYS A 88 -3.52 -12.17 -9.76
C CYS A 88 -3.08 -13.43 -9.00
N PRO A 89 -2.05 -13.32 -8.15
CA PRO A 89 -1.61 -14.46 -7.35
C PRO A 89 -2.64 -14.85 -6.29
N THR A 90 -3.47 -13.90 -5.82
CA THR A 90 -4.45 -14.12 -4.76
C THR A 90 -5.78 -13.42 -5.08
N GLU A 91 -6.84 -13.83 -4.39
CA GLU A 91 -8.16 -13.17 -4.41
C GLU A 91 -8.22 -11.94 -3.51
N HIS A 92 -7.18 -11.69 -2.72
CA HIS A 92 -7.11 -10.62 -1.73
C HIS A 92 -6.64 -9.30 -2.36
N VAL A 93 -7.51 -8.71 -3.19
CA VAL A 93 -7.22 -7.53 -4.01
C VAL A 93 -7.95 -6.29 -3.48
N PHE A 94 -7.25 -5.16 -3.45
CA PHE A 94 -7.81 -3.83 -3.19
C PHE A 94 -7.30 -2.83 -4.21
N ARG A 95 -8.01 -1.71 -4.34
CA ARG A 95 -7.76 -0.70 -5.36
C ARG A 95 -7.79 0.69 -4.71
N LEU A 96 -6.91 1.57 -5.17
CA LEU A 96 -6.91 2.99 -4.82
C LEU A 96 -7.19 3.79 -6.08
N ALA A 97 -8.24 4.61 -6.11
CA ALA A 97 -8.61 5.44 -7.24
C ALA A 97 -8.28 6.91 -6.95
N GLU A 98 -7.20 7.40 -7.54
CA GLU A 98 -6.78 8.80 -7.44
C GLU A 98 -7.25 9.54 -8.70
N GLY A 99 -8.40 10.21 -8.62
CA GLY A 99 -9.06 10.77 -9.80
C GLY A 99 -9.27 9.68 -10.87
N GLN A 100 -8.86 9.91 -12.11
CA GLN A 100 -9.02 8.94 -13.21
C GLN A 100 -8.05 7.74 -13.14
N ARG A 101 -7.11 7.71 -12.18
CA ARG A 101 -6.09 6.67 -12.10
C ARG A 101 -6.40 5.66 -11.02
N VAL A 102 -6.60 4.41 -11.42
CA VAL A 102 -6.82 3.29 -10.49
C VAL A 102 -5.54 2.48 -10.32
N TYR A 103 -5.16 2.30 -9.06
CA TYR A 103 -4.00 1.55 -8.60
C TYR A 103 -4.46 0.23 -8.00
N TYR A 104 -4.10 -0.87 -8.65
CA TYR A 104 -4.44 -2.21 -8.16
C TYR A 104 -3.32 -2.75 -7.27
N PHE A 105 -3.70 -3.33 -6.14
CA PHE A 105 -2.82 -3.97 -5.17
C PHE A 105 -3.42 -5.30 -4.71
N CYS A 106 -2.55 -6.26 -4.45
CA CYS A 106 -2.89 -7.62 -4.05
C CYS A 106 -2.02 -7.98 -2.85
N ALA A 107 -2.69 -8.35 -1.77
CA ALA A 107 -2.08 -8.81 -0.53
C ALA A 107 -1.81 -10.31 -0.60
N ALA A 108 -0.88 -10.80 0.22
CA ALA A 108 -0.59 -12.23 0.30
C ALA A 108 -1.78 -13.02 0.86
N ASP A 109 -2.44 -12.47 1.89
CA ASP A 109 -3.48 -13.16 2.66
C ASP A 109 -4.57 -12.19 3.11
N HIS A 110 -5.71 -12.75 3.54
CA HIS A 110 -6.84 -11.97 4.06
C HIS A 110 -6.44 -11.05 5.21
N ASN A 111 -5.59 -11.49 6.13
CA ASN A 111 -5.14 -10.68 7.26
C ASN A 111 -4.39 -9.43 6.80
N GLU A 112 -3.50 -9.58 5.82
CA GLU A 112 -2.74 -8.48 5.26
C GLU A 112 -3.66 -7.52 4.48
N LEU A 113 -4.60 -8.04 3.68
CA LEU A 113 -5.63 -7.23 3.04
C LEU A 113 -6.42 -6.40 4.04
N THR A 114 -6.87 -7.01 5.13
CA THR A 114 -7.64 -6.34 6.18
C THR A 114 -6.80 -5.28 6.87
N ALA A 115 -5.53 -5.56 7.16
CA ALA A 115 -4.61 -4.58 7.75
C ALA A 115 -4.38 -3.37 6.81
N TRP A 116 -4.17 -3.61 5.52
CA TRP A 116 -4.02 -2.54 4.53
C TRP A 116 -5.31 -1.75 4.32
N CYS A 117 -6.46 -2.41 4.19
CA CYS A 117 -7.74 -1.72 4.06
C CYS A 117 -8.08 -0.92 5.31
N GLY A 118 -7.83 -1.46 6.51
CA GLY A 118 -8.04 -0.74 7.76
C GLY A 118 -7.17 0.52 7.86
N ALA A 119 -5.89 0.40 7.51
CA ALA A 119 -4.97 1.53 7.51
C ALA A 119 -5.29 2.56 6.40
N LEU A 120 -5.73 2.09 5.23
CA LEU A 120 -6.15 2.96 4.13
C LEU A 120 -7.46 3.68 4.48
N LEU A 121 -8.41 3.00 5.12
CA LEU A 121 -9.68 3.58 5.52
C LEU A 121 -9.51 4.77 6.47
N VAL A 122 -8.54 4.71 7.38
CA VAL A 122 -8.27 5.80 8.33
C VAL A 122 -7.46 6.95 7.70
N THR A 123 -6.79 6.71 6.57
CA THR A 123 -5.94 7.71 5.88
C THR A 123 -6.61 8.35 4.68
N THR A 124 -7.49 7.64 3.98
CA THR A 124 -8.21 8.18 2.83
C THR A 124 -9.34 9.08 3.30
N SER A 125 -9.28 10.36 2.94
CA SER A 125 -10.23 11.37 3.41
C SER A 125 -11.64 11.19 2.86
N GLY A 126 -11.78 10.53 1.69
CA GLY A 126 -13.06 10.51 1.00
C GLY A 126 -14.03 9.39 1.43
N GLY A 127 -13.70 8.55 2.42
CA GLY A 127 -14.60 7.50 2.94
C GLY A 127 -14.70 6.24 2.06
N MET A 128 -15.49 5.23 2.43
CA MET A 128 -15.74 4.06 1.56
C MET A 128 -16.79 4.46 0.50
N TYR A 129 -16.37 4.84 -0.71
CA TYR A 129 -17.28 5.16 -1.82
C TYR A 129 -17.55 3.94 -2.71
N ASP A 130 -18.81 3.84 -3.08
CA ASP A 130 -19.39 2.90 -4.03
C ASP A 130 -18.86 3.13 -5.46
N ASP A 131 -18.63 2.05 -6.20
CA ASP A 131 -18.02 1.99 -7.55
C ASP A 131 -18.84 2.77 -8.62
N SER A 132 -20.04 3.29 -8.28
CA SER A 132 -20.94 4.00 -9.20
C SER A 132 -20.45 5.35 -9.72
N ALA A 133 -19.48 6.00 -9.07
CA ALA A 133 -19.08 7.38 -9.39
C ALA A 133 -18.10 7.51 -10.57
N PHE A 134 -17.56 6.41 -11.10
CA PHE A 134 -16.62 6.41 -12.24
C PHE A 134 -17.29 6.22 -13.61
N PHE A 135 -18.62 6.15 -13.64
CA PHE A 135 -19.40 6.14 -14.86
C PHE A 135 -20.10 7.49 -15.07
N ASN A 136 -19.34 8.45 -15.62
CA ASN A 136 -19.91 9.50 -16.46
C ASN A 136 -18.96 9.80 -17.62
#